data_AF-A0A8J6AMJ6-F1
#
_entry.id   AF-A0A8J6AMJ6-F1
#
_cell.length_a   1.000
_cell.length_b   1.000
_cell.length_c   1.000
_cell.angle_alpha   90.00
_cell.angle_beta   90.00
_cell.angle_gamma   90.00
#
_symmetry.space_group_name_H-M   'P 1'
#
loop_
_entity.id
_entity.type
_entity.pdbx_description
1 polymer ?
#
loop_
_entity_poly.entity_id
_entity_poly.type
_entity_poly.pdbx_seq_one_letter_code
_entity_poly.pdbx_strand_id
1 'polypeptide(L)' 'MGTPDVRIDTRLNKAVWAKGIRNIPYRIRVRLSRKRNEDEDSPNKLYTLVTYVPVTTFKNLQTVNVDEN' A
#
# COMPACT_ATOMS: atom_id res chain seq x y z
N MET A 1 1.48 10.96 -5.03
CA MET A 1 0.35 10.13 -5.49
C MET A 1 -0.87 10.97 -5.85
N GLY A 2 -1.37 11.83 -4.96
CA GLY A 2 -2.36 12.88 -5.33
C GLY A 2 -3.71 12.37 -5.85
N THR A 3 -4.02 11.08 -5.66
CA THR A 3 -5.31 10.50 -6.02
C THR A 3 -6.20 10.47 -4.77
N PRO A 4 -7.47 10.89 -4.85
CA PRO A 4 -8.42 10.78 -3.74
C PRO A 4 -8.88 9.33 -3.52
N ASP A 5 -8.92 8.49 -4.56
CA ASP A 5 -9.17 7.05 -4.43
C ASP A 5 -7.89 6.31 -3.99
N VAL A 6 -7.95 5.69 -2.82
CA VAL A 6 -6.86 4.89 -2.22
C VAL A 6 -7.42 3.53 -1.81
N ARG A 7 -6.92 2.47 -2.45
CA ARG A 7 -7.33 1.09 -2.23
C ARG A 7 -6.24 0.35 -1.46
N ILE A 8 -6.61 -0.29 -0.36
CA ILE A 8 -5.70 -1.02 0.52
C ILE A 8 -5.83 -2.51 0.24
N ASP A 9 -4.71 -3.17 -0.07
CA ASP A 9 -4.69 -4.62 -0.23
C ASP A 9 -5.04 -5.34 1.09
N THR A 10 -5.80 -6.42 0.99
CA THR A 10 -6.21 -7.25 2.12
C THR A 10 -5.01 -7.80 2.91
N ARG A 11 -3.88 -8.06 2.25
CA ARG A 11 -2.65 -8.52 2.92
C ARG A 11 -2.05 -7.45 3.81
N LEU A 12 -2.14 -6.18 3.41
CA LEU A 12 -1.71 -5.05 4.24
C LEU A 12 -2.62 -4.93 5.47
N ASN A 13 -3.93 -5.05 5.30
CA ASN A 13 -4.85 -5.07 6.43
C ASN A 13 -4.51 -6.20 7.43
N LYS A 14 -4.31 -7.43 6.92
CA LYS A 14 -3.89 -8.56 7.76
C LYS A 14 -2.57 -8.30 8.49
N ALA A 15 -1.59 -7.68 7.84
CA ALA A 15 -0.30 -7.36 8.46
C ALA A 15 -0.41 -6.28 9.56
N VAL A 16 -1.27 -5.28 9.38
CA VAL A 16 -1.56 -4.25 10.39
C VAL A 16 -2.16 -4.89 11.64
N TRP A 17 -3.11 -5.81 11.47
CA TRP A 17 -3.84 -6.44 12.56
C TRP A 17 -3.23 -7.75 13.09
N ALA A 18 -2.06 -8.16 12.58
CA ALA A 18 -1.45 -9.46 12.89
C ALA A 18 -1.16 -9.69 14.39
N LYS A 19 -0.98 -8.62 15.16
CA LYS A 19 -0.71 -8.65 16.61
C LYS A 19 -1.91 -8.16 17.45
N GLY A 20 -3.08 -8.03 16.83
CA GLY A 20 -4.30 -7.51 17.45
C GLY A 20 -4.33 -5.98 17.59
N ILE A 21 -5.43 -5.46 18.12
CA ILE A 21 -5.73 -4.02 18.16
C ILE A 21 -4.82 -3.21 19.10
N ARG A 22 -4.29 -3.84 20.14
CA ARG A 22 -3.47 -3.15 21.16
C ARG A 22 -1.98 -3.06 20.80
N ASN A 23 -1.49 -3.90 19.89
CA ASN A 23 -0.06 -4.05 19.63
C ASN A 23 0.30 -3.97 18.14
N ILE A 24 -0.15 -2.91 17.49
CA ILE A 24 0.08 -2.67 16.06
C ILE A 24 1.59 -2.51 15.78
N PRO A 25 2.13 -3.03 14.66
CA PRO A 25 3.54 -2.83 14.31
C PRO A 25 3.91 -1.34 14.17
N TYR A 26 5.03 -0.92 14.77
CA TYR A 26 5.52 0.47 14.67
C TYR A 26 5.93 0.90 13.25
N ARG A 27 6.33 -0.05 12.41
CA ARG A 27 6.75 0.20 11.03
C ARG A 27 6.21 -0.89 10.12
N ILE A 28 5.73 -0.50 8.94
CA ILE A 28 5.28 -1.39 7.88
C ILE A 28 5.86 -0.87 6.57
N ARG A 29 6.41 -1.79 5.75
CA ARG A 29 6.89 -1.46 4.41
C ARG A 29 5.75 -1.67 3.44
N VAL A 30 5.46 -0.63 2.67
CA VAL A 30 4.38 -0.65 1.66
C VAL A 30 4.94 -0.31 0.30
N ARG A 31 4.29 -0.83 -0.74
CA ARG A 31 4.47 -0.41 -2.13
C ARG A 31 3.22 0.33 -2.57
N LEU A 32 3.42 1.48 -3.18
CA LEU A 32 2.36 2.34 -3.71
C LEU A 32 2.39 2.26 -5.23
N SER A 33 1.28 1.89 -5.85
CA SER A 33 1.13 1.83 -7.30
C SER A 33 -0.02 2.72 -7.74
N ARG A 34 0.23 3.62 -8.69
CA ARG A 34 -0.81 4.48 -9.27
C ARG A 34 -1.33 3.81 -10.53
N LYS A 35 -2.59 3.40 -10.56
CA LYS A 35 -3.20 2.70 -11.69
C LYS A 35 -4.35 3.50 -12.28
N ARG A 36 -4.63 3.30 -13.57
CA ARG A 36 -5.86 3.78 -14.21
C ARG A 36 -7.05 2.99 -13.69
N ASN A 37 -8.15 3.68 -13.45
CA ASN A 37 -9.40 3.02 -13.15
C ASN A 37 -10.02 2.52 -14.47
N GLU A 38 -10.51 1.29 -14.47
CA GLU A 38 -11.22 0.67 -15.60
C GLU A 38 -12.74 0.86 -15.47
N ASP A 39 -13.21 1.28 -14.30
CA ASP A 39 -14.60 1.60 -14.04
C ASP A 39 -14.95 2.97 -14.63
N GLU A 40 -15.83 2.95 -15.63
CA GLU A 40 -16.23 4.13 -16.41
C GLU A 40 -17.12 5.08 -15.60
N ASP A 41 -17.81 4.58 -14.57
CA ASP A 41 -18.69 5.36 -13.69
C ASP A 41 -17.94 6.00 -12.51
N SER A 42 -16.66 5.69 -12.34
CA SER A 42 -15.86 6.27 -11.26
C SER A 42 -15.54 7.75 -11.52
N PRO A 43 -15.78 8.65 -10.55
CA PRO A 43 -15.40 10.07 -10.67
C PRO A 43 -13.88 10.27 -10.74
N ASN A 44 -13.11 9.25 -10.36
CA ASN A 44 -11.65 9.26 -10.35
C ASN A 44 -11.06 8.41 -11.49
N LYS A 45 -10.29 9.04 -12.39
CA LYS A 45 -9.57 8.36 -13.49
C LYS A 45 -8.41 7.48 -13.01
N LEU A 46 -7.87 7.77 -11.83
CA LEU A 46 -6.68 7.13 -11.28
C LEU A 46 -6.94 6.78 -9.82
N TYR A 47 -6.46 5.61 -9.40
CA TYR A 47 -6.46 5.19 -8.00
C TYR A 47 -5.07 4.78 -7.55
N THR A 48 -4.81 4.89 -6.26
CA THR A 48 -3.57 4.37 -5.65
C THR A 48 -3.86 3.04 -4.98
N LEU A 49 -3.18 1.98 -5.40
CA LEU A 49 -3.18 0.69 -4.73
C LEU A 49 -2.00 0.61 -3.75
N VAL A 50 -2.31 0.33 -2.49
CA VAL A 50 -1.32 0.14 -1.42
C VAL A 50 -1.18 -1.35 -1.14
N THR A 51 0.01 -1.89 -1.40
CA THR A 51 0.32 -3.31 -1.15
C THR A 51 1.35 -3.47 -0.05
N TYR A 52 1.27 -4.58 0.68
CA TYR A 52 2.23 -4.94 1.72
C TYR A 52 3.50 -5.53 1.12
N VAL A 53 4.67 -5.08 1.59
CA VAL A 53 5.96 -5.65 1.25
C VAL A 53 6.55 -6.32 2.49
N PRO A 54 6.66 -7.65 2.54
CA PRO A 54 7.31 -8.33 3.66
C PRO A 54 8.80 -8.00 3.68
N VAL A 55 9.28 -7.49 4.81
CA VAL A 55 10.69 -7.23 5.07
C VAL A 55 11.07 -7.77 6.44
N THR A 56 12.27 -8.33 6.55
CA THR A 56 12.80 -8.86 7.82
C THR A 56 13.40 -7.76 8.70
N THR A 57 13.87 -6.67 8.10
CA THR A 57 14.45 -5.51 8.80
C THR A 57 14.08 -4.21 8.10
N PHE A 58 13.97 -3.13 8.88
CA PHE A 58 13.75 -1.76 8.37
C PHE A 58 15.03 -0.93 8.31
N LYS A 59 16.17 -1.48 8.75
CA LYS A 59 17.43 -0.75 8.77
C LYS A 59 17.86 -0.40 7.34
N ASN A 60 18.28 0.85 7.14
CA ASN A 60 18.77 1.40 5.88
C ASN A 60 17.80 1.32 4.67
N LEU A 61 16.52 1.02 4.90
CA LEU A 61 15.51 1.05 3.84
C LEU A 61 15.01 2.49 3.65
N GLN A 62 15.31 3.07 2.50
CA GLN A 62 14.79 4.38 2.08
C GLN A 62 13.63 4.20 1.09
N THR A 63 12.98 5.30 0.72
CA THR A 63 11.99 5.28 -0.36
C THR A 63 12.70 4.98 -1.67
N VAL A 64 12.20 4.00 -2.42
CA VAL A 64 12.76 3.60 -3.72
C VAL A 64 11.65 3.55 -4.75
N ASN A 65 11.97 3.94 -5.97
CA ASN A 65 11.09 3.71 -7.11
C ASN A 65 11.14 2.21 -7.45
N VAL A 66 10.00 1.67 -7.87
CA VAL A 66 9.89 0.26 -8.24
C VAL A 66 9.37 0.20 -9.66
N ASP A 67 10.09 -0.50 -10.52
CA ASP A 67 9.70 -0.67 -11.91
C ASP A 67 8.45 -1.55 -12.02
N GLU A 68 7.60 -1.25 -13.00
CA GLU A 68 6.53 -2.13 -13.44
C GLU A 68 7.13 -3.12 -14.44
N ASN A 69 7.10 -4.40 -14.08
CA ASN A 69 7.57 -5.50 -14.92
C ASN A 69 6.36 -6.26 -15.47
#